data_AF-A0A0R1RHM6-F1
#
_entry.id   AF-A0A0R1RHM6-F1
#
_cell.length_a   1.000
_cell.length_b   1.000
_cell.length_c   1.000
_cell.angle_alpha   90.00
_cell.angle_beta   90.00
_cell.angle_gamma   90.00
#
_symmetry.space_group_name_H-M   'P 1'
#
loop_
_entity.id
_entity.type
_entity.pdbx_description
1 polymer ?
#
loop_
_entity_poly.entity_id
_entity_poly.type
_entity_poly.pdbx_seq_one_letter_code
_entity_poly.pdbx_strand_id
1 'polypeptide(L)'
;MGKLVKLLLEVMGMHLEIAAPATFKRTHNWYYGVREGEAVVALWLNGFNFNGCSTRCEYWWVQLAGLCMNLSLSVFDLSLGWLAWLWTLPMLSLTVRRYRDAGVWWPLALLQRVWLYRLQSEPMTLIIAGVMLLVIVVNWVICSLPSQVQP
;
A
#
# COMPACT_ATOMS: atom_id res chain seq x y z
N MET A 1 -10.35 -13.97 -14.20
CA MET A 1 -11.11 -13.40 -13.06
C MET A 1 -12.33 -14.29 -12.80
N GLY A 2 -12.56 -14.73 -11.55
CA GLY A 2 -13.69 -15.61 -11.23
C GLY A 2 -15.04 -14.88 -11.36
N LYS A 3 -16.12 -15.63 -11.63
CA LYS A 3 -17.49 -15.08 -11.80
C LYS A 3 -17.94 -14.23 -10.60
N LEU A 4 -17.59 -14.65 -9.37
CA LEU A 4 -17.89 -13.93 -8.13
C LEU A 4 -17.20 -12.55 -8.05
N VAL A 5 -15.91 -12.47 -8.39
CA VAL A 5 -15.17 -11.20 -8.36
C VAL A 5 -15.75 -10.22 -9.37
N LYS A 6 -16.10 -10.70 -10.56
CA LYS A 6 -16.74 -9.87 -11.58
C LYS A 6 -18.09 -9.31 -11.09
N LEU A 7 -18.92 -10.15 -10.49
CA LEU A 7 -20.20 -9.74 -9.91
C LEU A 7 -20.03 -8.69 -8.80
N LEU A 8 -19.03 -8.87 -7.92
CA LEU A 8 -18.75 -7.91 -6.85
C LEU A 8 -18.34 -6.54 -7.40
N LEU A 9 -17.48 -6.51 -8.42
CA LEU A 9 -17.07 -5.26 -9.08
C LEU A 9 -18.27 -4.53 -9.70
N GLU A 10 -19.15 -5.29 -10.39
CA GLU A 10 -20.38 -4.75 -10.99
C GLU A 10 -21.33 -4.18 -9.92
N VAL A 11 -21.54 -4.88 -8.80
CA VAL A 11 -22.36 -4.39 -7.68
C VAL A 11 -21.78 -3.13 -7.05
N MET A 12 -20.46 -3.04 -6.96
CA MET A 12 -19.75 -1.87 -6.44
C MET A 12 -19.60 -0.73 -7.46
N GLY A 13 -20.05 -0.90 -8.70
CA GLY A 13 -19.89 0.09 -9.77
C GLY A 13 -18.44 0.38 -10.15
N MET A 14 -17.52 -0.56 -9.92
CA MET A 14 -16.10 -0.41 -10.23
C MET A 14 -15.73 -1.14 -11.51
N HIS A 15 -14.85 -0.53 -12.30
CA HIS A 15 -14.41 -1.06 -13.58
C HIS A 15 -12.88 -1.15 -13.62
N LEU A 16 -12.35 -2.24 -13.04
CA LEU A 16 -10.92 -2.50 -13.08
C LEU A 16 -10.40 -2.64 -14.52
N GLU A 17 -9.62 -1.66 -14.95
CA GLU A 17 -8.88 -1.72 -16.20
C GLU A 17 -7.72 -2.72 -16.08
N ILE A 18 -7.78 -3.80 -16.88
CA ILE A 18 -6.69 -4.76 -16.97
C ILE A 18 -5.62 -4.16 -17.89
N ALA A 19 -4.38 -4.12 -17.40
CA ALA A 19 -3.24 -3.63 -18.14
C ALA A 19 -3.02 -4.44 -19.43
N ALA A 20 -2.71 -3.74 -20.53
CA ALA A 20 -2.35 -4.38 -21.78
C ALA A 20 -1.18 -5.38 -21.59
N PRO A 21 -1.10 -6.48 -22.37
CA PRO A 21 -0.07 -7.51 -22.19
C PRO A 21 1.37 -6.95 -22.21
N ALA A 22 1.63 -5.94 -23.04
CA ALA A 22 2.92 -5.26 -23.10
C ALA A 22 3.25 -4.50 -21.80
N THR A 23 2.27 -3.82 -21.21
CA THR A 23 2.41 -3.13 -19.93
C THR A 23 2.63 -4.13 -18.81
N PHE A 24 1.84 -5.19 -18.75
CA PHE A 24 2.01 -6.25 -17.76
C PHE A 24 3.40 -6.90 -17.83
N LYS A 25 3.93 -7.14 -19.04
CA LYS A 25 5.27 -7.72 -19.19
C LYS A 25 6.37 -6.84 -18.56
N ARG A 26 6.22 -5.51 -18.61
CA ARG A 26 7.18 -4.54 -18.03
C ARG A 26 6.95 -4.31 -16.54
N THR A 27 5.70 -4.21 -16.11
CA THR A 27 5.36 -3.78 -14.74
C THR A 27 5.03 -4.94 -13.82
N HIS A 28 4.80 -6.15 -14.35
CA HIS A 28 4.34 -7.33 -13.62
C HIS A 28 3.11 -7.04 -12.73
N ASN A 29 2.28 -6.07 -13.14
CA ASN A 29 1.07 -5.65 -12.43
C ASN A 29 -0.11 -5.64 -13.42
N TRP A 30 -1.11 -6.48 -13.16
CA TRP A 30 -2.31 -6.60 -13.99
C TRP A 30 -3.23 -5.39 -13.93
N TYR A 31 -3.12 -4.56 -12.89
CA TYR A 31 -3.98 -3.41 -12.64
C TYR A 31 -3.16 -2.11 -12.61
N TYR A 32 -2.13 -2.02 -13.45
CA TYR A 32 -1.23 -0.88 -13.46
C TYR A 32 -1.95 0.40 -13.88
N GLY A 33 -1.94 1.42 -13.02
CA GLY A 33 -2.46 2.76 -13.33
C GLY A 33 -3.88 3.06 -12.83
N VAL A 34 -4.53 2.09 -12.16
CA VAL A 34 -5.83 2.29 -11.52
C VAL A 34 -5.80 3.39 -10.45
N ARG A 35 -6.96 3.99 -10.19
CA ARG A 35 -7.13 5.15 -9.30
C ARG A 35 -8.27 4.93 -8.32
N GLU A 36 -8.39 5.81 -7.34
CA GLU A 36 -9.55 5.91 -6.45
C GLU A 36 -9.86 4.58 -5.71
N GLY A 37 -11.14 4.22 -5.57
CA GLY A 37 -11.55 2.96 -4.92
C GLY A 37 -11.06 1.70 -5.64
N GLU A 38 -10.81 1.78 -6.94
CA GLU A 38 -10.31 0.66 -7.73
C GLU A 38 -8.89 0.27 -7.34
N ALA A 39 -8.07 1.24 -6.91
CA ALA A 39 -6.72 0.97 -6.39
C ALA A 39 -6.75 0.11 -5.12
N VAL A 40 -7.77 0.27 -4.28
CA VAL A 40 -7.95 -0.58 -3.09
C VAL A 40 -8.29 -2.01 -3.50
N VAL A 41 -9.18 -2.19 -4.48
CA VAL A 41 -9.52 -3.55 -4.92
C VAL A 41 -8.37 -4.20 -5.69
N ALA A 42 -7.65 -3.44 -6.51
CA ALA A 42 -6.43 -3.89 -7.16
C ALA A 42 -5.35 -4.30 -6.14
N LEU A 43 -5.24 -3.60 -5.01
CA LEU A 43 -4.36 -4.00 -3.90
C LEU A 43 -4.71 -5.39 -3.37
N TRP A 44 -5.99 -5.69 -3.18
CA TRP A 44 -6.40 -6.99 -2.66
C TRP A 44 -6.27 -8.10 -3.70
N LEU A 45 -6.56 -7.81 -4.96
CA LEU A 45 -6.45 -8.78 -6.07
C LEU A 45 -5.01 -9.07 -6.48
N ASN A 46 -4.12 -8.08 -6.35
CA ASN A 46 -2.67 -8.21 -6.58
C ASN A 46 -1.89 -8.18 -5.25
N GLY A 47 -2.57 -8.47 -4.14
CA GLY A 47 -1.99 -8.50 -2.81
C GLY A 47 -0.97 -9.63 -2.72
N PHE A 48 0.08 -9.43 -1.92
CA PHE A 48 1.16 -10.41 -1.75
C PHE A 48 2.05 -10.64 -2.97
N ASN A 49 1.82 -9.93 -4.08
CA ASN A 49 2.78 -9.87 -5.16
C ASN A 49 3.89 -8.85 -4.82
N PHE A 50 5.04 -9.35 -4.40
CA PHE A 50 6.23 -8.54 -4.12
C PHE A 50 7.03 -8.21 -5.39
N ASN A 51 6.66 -8.78 -6.53
CA ASN A 51 7.30 -8.54 -7.82
C ASN A 51 6.51 -7.51 -8.64
N GLY A 52 7.21 -6.72 -9.45
CA GLY A 52 6.63 -5.67 -10.27
C GLY A 52 6.66 -4.26 -9.70
N CYS A 53 6.00 -3.36 -10.43
CA CYS A 53 5.98 -1.92 -10.20
C CYS A 53 4.54 -1.45 -9.92
N SER A 54 4.43 -0.37 -9.14
CA SER A 54 3.15 0.30 -8.89
C SER A 54 3.26 1.78 -9.22
N THR A 55 2.14 2.35 -9.70
CA THR A 55 2.10 3.79 -9.95
C THR A 55 2.02 4.58 -8.65
N ARG A 56 2.49 5.84 -8.67
CA ARG A 56 2.33 6.74 -7.52
C ARG A 56 0.88 6.92 -7.13
N CYS A 57 -0.02 7.01 -8.12
CA CYS A 57 -1.43 7.24 -7.88
C CYS A 57 -2.06 6.05 -7.15
N GLU A 58 -1.81 4.82 -7.63
CA GLU A 58 -2.24 3.57 -6.97
C GLU A 58 -1.77 3.50 -5.52
N TYR A 59 -0.47 3.79 -5.27
CA TYR A 59 0.08 3.83 -3.91
C TYR A 59 -0.64 4.84 -3.01
N TRP A 60 -0.82 6.08 -3.46
CA TRP A 60 -1.39 7.14 -2.62
C TRP A 60 -2.88 6.93 -2.32
N TRP A 61 -3.65 6.38 -3.27
CA TRP A 61 -5.04 6.02 -3.00
C TRP A 61 -5.16 4.92 -1.94
N VAL A 62 -4.28 3.92 -1.97
CA VAL A 62 -4.22 2.90 -0.93
C VAL A 62 -3.81 3.48 0.43
N GLN A 63 -2.83 4.38 0.46
CA GLN A 63 -2.41 5.05 1.70
C GLN A 63 -3.56 5.87 2.30
N LEU A 64 -4.32 6.58 1.47
CA LEU A 64 -5.49 7.35 1.89
C LEU A 64 -6.58 6.43 2.45
N ALA A 65 -6.89 5.33 1.76
CA ALA A 65 -7.87 4.35 2.25
C ALA A 65 -7.43 3.71 3.57
N GLY A 66 -6.13 3.44 3.73
CA GLY A 66 -5.55 2.96 4.98
C GLY A 66 -5.68 3.97 6.12
N LEU A 67 -5.48 5.27 5.84
CA LEU A 67 -5.72 6.33 6.82
C LEU A 67 -7.18 6.37 7.26
N CYS A 68 -8.13 6.35 6.31
CA CYS A 68 -9.56 6.32 6.60
C CYS A 68 -9.97 5.09 7.43
N MET A 69 -9.39 3.92 7.13
CA MET A 69 -9.60 2.70 7.89
C MET A 69 -9.10 2.83 9.34
N ASN A 70 -7.89 3.35 9.54
CA ASN A 70 -7.33 3.54 10.89
C ASN A 70 -8.15 4.55 11.70
N LEU A 71 -8.57 5.67 11.07
CA LEU A 71 -9.40 6.67 11.74
C LEU A 71 -10.74 6.07 12.17
N SER A 72 -11.40 5.31 11.28
CA SER A 72 -12.66 4.65 11.59
C SER A 72 -12.52 3.68 12.78
N LEU A 73 -11.49 2.81 12.77
CA LEU A 73 -11.25 1.89 13.88
C LEU A 73 -11.03 2.62 15.21
N SER A 74 -10.33 3.76 15.19
CA SER A 74 -10.09 4.57 16.37
C SER A 74 -11.34 5.30 16.88
N VAL A 75 -12.20 5.80 16.00
CA VAL A 75 -13.42 6.53 16.38
C VAL A 75 -14.46 5.60 16.99
N PHE A 76 -14.61 4.40 16.42
CA PHE A 76 -15.60 3.43 16.86
C PHE A 76 -15.11 2.53 18.00
N ASP A 77 -13.90 2.81 18.53
CA ASP A 77 -13.22 2.03 19.57
C ASP A 77 -13.30 0.51 19.31
N LEU A 78 -13.23 0.16 18.03
CA LEU A 78 -13.37 -1.21 17.58
C LEU A 78 -12.07 -1.90 18.00
N SER A 79 -12.16 -2.76 19.03
CA SER A 79 -11.09 -3.67 19.47
C SER A 79 -10.77 -4.76 18.43
N LEU A 80 -10.83 -4.39 17.16
CA LEU A 80 -10.50 -5.15 15.98
C LEU A 80 -9.07 -4.82 15.53
N GLY A 81 -8.17 -4.56 16.47
CA GLY A 81 -6.76 -4.25 16.19
C GLY A 81 -6.07 -5.36 15.38
N TRP A 82 -6.56 -6.60 15.48
CA TRP A 82 -6.11 -7.71 14.64
C TRP A 82 -6.54 -7.56 13.16
N LEU A 83 -7.70 -6.95 12.86
CA LEU A 83 -8.13 -6.67 11.47
C LEU A 83 -7.23 -5.64 10.79
N ALA A 84 -6.60 -4.74 11.54
CA ALA A 84 -5.62 -3.83 10.98
C ALA A 84 -4.47 -4.60 10.29
N TRP A 85 -4.11 -5.80 10.78
CA TRP A 85 -3.09 -6.63 10.16
C TRP A 85 -3.49 -7.16 8.77
N LEU A 86 -4.78 -7.36 8.50
CA LEU A 86 -5.24 -7.74 7.17
C LEU A 86 -4.94 -6.64 6.15
N TRP A 87 -5.02 -5.37 6.56
CA TRP A 87 -4.71 -4.24 5.70
C TRP A 87 -3.19 -4.03 5.53
N THR A 88 -2.41 -4.26 6.58
CA THR A 88 -0.97 -3.97 6.55
C THR A 88 -0.18 -4.91 5.65
N LEU A 89 -0.56 -6.17 5.54
CA LEU A 89 0.13 -7.16 4.71
C LEU A 89 0.14 -6.82 3.20
N PRO A 90 -1.01 -6.59 2.53
CA PRO A 90 -1.00 -6.19 1.14
C PRO A 90 -0.38 -4.80 0.96
N MET A 91 -0.54 -3.89 1.93
CA MET A 91 0.11 -2.57 1.90
C MET A 91 1.65 -2.64 2.03
N LEU A 92 2.16 -3.65 2.74
CA LEU A 92 3.58 -3.96 2.82
C LEU A 92 4.11 -4.38 1.44
N SER A 93 3.37 -5.21 0.71
CA SER A 93 3.73 -5.62 -0.65
C SER A 93 3.86 -4.41 -1.59
N LEU A 94 3.00 -3.40 -1.48
CA LEU A 94 3.10 -2.16 -2.23
C LEU A 94 4.32 -1.33 -1.80
N THR A 95 4.53 -1.18 -0.50
CA THR A 95 5.65 -0.39 0.02
C THR A 95 7.00 -0.98 -0.41
N VAL A 96 7.14 -2.31 -0.35
CA VAL A 96 8.32 -3.04 -0.84
C VAL A 96 8.54 -2.78 -2.34
N ARG A 97 7.48 -2.85 -3.15
CA ARG A 97 7.55 -2.51 -4.60
C ARG A 97 8.03 -1.08 -4.81
N ARG A 98 7.48 -0.11 -4.07
CA ARG A 98 7.86 1.31 -4.18
C ARG A 98 9.30 1.59 -3.74
N TYR A 99 9.79 0.93 -2.69
CA TYR A 99 11.19 1.04 -2.28
C TYR A 99 12.13 0.53 -3.38
N ARG A 100 11.80 -0.63 -3.96
CA ARG A 100 12.56 -1.18 -5.09
C ARG A 100 12.50 -0.27 -6.32
N ASP A 101 11.33 0.25 -6.66
CA ASP A 101 11.11 1.15 -7.80
C ASP A 101 11.86 2.49 -7.63
N ALA A 102 12.10 2.92 -6.39
CA ALA A 102 12.89 4.11 -6.05
C ALA A 102 14.40 3.84 -5.98
N GLY A 103 14.85 2.60 -6.21
CA GLY A 103 16.25 2.19 -6.08
C GLY A 103 16.75 2.06 -4.65
N VAL A 104 15.85 2.06 -3.66
CA VAL A 104 16.16 1.90 -2.24
C VAL A 104 16.19 0.42 -1.88
N TRP A 105 17.08 0.04 -0.96
CA TRP A 105 17.18 -1.34 -0.48
C TRP A 105 15.86 -1.78 0.17
N TRP A 106 15.09 -2.63 -0.53
CA TRP A 106 13.72 -2.98 -0.16
C TRP A 106 13.52 -3.57 1.25
N PRO A 107 14.47 -4.29 1.89
CA PRO A 107 14.32 -4.75 3.27
C PRO A 107 14.19 -3.59 4.27
N LEU A 108 14.61 -2.38 3.91
CA LEU A 108 14.37 -1.18 4.72
C LEU A 108 12.88 -0.95 4.98
N ALA A 109 11.99 -1.29 4.04
CA ALA A 109 10.54 -1.18 4.25
C ALA A 109 10.05 -2.10 5.38
N LEU A 110 10.62 -3.31 5.49
CA LEU A 110 10.32 -4.25 6.57
C LEU A 110 10.90 -3.78 7.90
N LEU A 111 12.17 -3.38 7.90
CA LEU A 111 12.86 -2.87 9.08
C LEU A 111 12.13 -1.64 9.64
N GLN A 112 11.74 -0.72 8.77
CA GLN A 112 10.95 0.44 9.15
C GLN A 112 9.64 0.03 9.81
N ARG A 113 8.92 -0.96 9.26
CA ARG A 113 7.63 -1.40 9.83
C ARG A 113 7.79 -1.99 11.23
N VAL A 114 8.80 -2.82 11.44
CA VAL A 114 9.12 -3.41 12.75
C VAL A 114 9.54 -2.33 13.73
N TRP A 115 10.37 -1.37 13.28
CA TRP A 115 10.88 -0.30 14.13
C TRP A 115 9.79 0.69 14.55
N LEU A 116 8.89 1.08 13.64
CA LEU A 116 7.74 1.92 13.97
C LEU A 116 6.82 1.25 14.99
N TYR A 117 6.57 -0.05 14.86
CA TYR A 117 5.79 -0.81 15.84
C TYR A 117 6.48 -0.82 17.22
N ARG A 118 7.80 -1.00 17.25
CA ARG A 118 8.58 -0.97 18.49
C ARG A 118 8.56 0.40 19.16
N LEU A 119 8.60 1.49 18.40
CA LEU A 119 8.50 2.85 18.95
C LEU A 119 7.10 3.15 19.49
N GLN A 120 6.05 2.61 18.88
CA GLN A 120 4.68 2.76 19.36
C GLN A 120 4.43 2.10 20.72
N SER A 121 5.26 1.13 21.11
CA SER A 121 5.15 0.48 22.42
C SER A 121 5.91 1.22 23.53
N GLU A 122 6.66 2.26 23.21
CA GLU A 122 7.34 3.12 24.20
C GLU A 122 6.43 4.27 24.65
N PRO A 123 6.62 4.83 25.86
CA PRO A 123 5.87 6.02 26.28
C PRO A 123 6.15 7.17 25.31
N MET A 124 5.08 7.77 24.78
CA MET A 124 5.16 8.74 23.69
C MET A 124 5.70 10.10 24.17
N THR A 125 7.03 10.21 24.24
CA THR A 125 7.72 11.49 24.48
C THR A 125 7.74 12.35 23.22
N LEU A 126 7.92 13.66 23.36
CA LEU A 126 8.05 14.58 22.21
C LEU A 126 9.19 14.18 21.26
N ILE A 127 10.28 13.63 21.80
CA ILE A 127 11.41 13.15 21.00
C ILE A 127 11.00 11.95 20.17
N ILE A 128 10.34 10.95 20.78
CA ILE A 128 9.86 9.76 20.07
C ILE A 128 8.86 10.14 18.99
N ALA A 129 7.90 11.02 19.32
CA ALA A 129 6.93 11.52 18.35
C ALA A 129 7.60 12.24 17.17
N GLY A 130 8.60 13.09 17.43
CA GLY A 130 9.36 13.78 16.39
C GLY A 130 10.13 12.82 15.48
N VAL A 131 10.79 11.82 16.06
CA VAL A 131 11.52 10.78 15.31
C VAL A 131 10.57 9.94 14.45
N MET A 132 9.42 9.54 14.98
CA MET A 132 8.41 8.81 14.23
C MET A 132 7.88 9.62 13.04
N LEU A 133 7.58 10.90 13.26
CA LEU A 133 7.11 11.79 12.20
C LEU A 133 8.17 11.96 11.11
N LEU A 134 9.43 12.13 11.48
CA LEU A 134 10.55 12.19 10.53
C LEU A 134 10.60 10.91 9.66
N VAL A 135 10.53 9.73 10.27
CA VAL A 135 10.58 8.45 9.53
C VAL A 135 9.37 8.26 8.62
N ILE A 136 8.18 8.68 9.05
CA ILE A 136 6.97 8.65 8.20
C ILE A 136 7.16 9.57 6.98
N VAL A 137 7.66 10.80 7.19
CA VAL A 137 7.91 11.76 6.12
C VAL A 137 8.96 11.24 5.14
N VAL A 138 10.07 10.69 5.62
CA VAL A 138 11.10 10.09 4.76
C VAL A 138 10.51 8.97 3.90
N ASN A 139 9.71 8.09 4.49
CA ASN A 139 9.02 7.04 3.74
C ASN A 139 8.04 7.59 2.70
N TRP A 140 7.30 8.65 3.02
CA TRP A 140 6.43 9.32 2.06
C TRP A 140 7.22 9.92 0.90
N VAL A 141 8.36 10.55 1.17
CA VAL A 141 9.25 11.09 0.14
C VAL A 141 9.76 9.96 -0.76
N ILE A 142 10.30 8.88 -0.21
CA ILE A 142 10.76 7.71 -0.99
C ILE A 142 9.63 7.17 -1.86
N CYS A 143 8.44 6.97 -1.27
CA CYS A 143 7.29 6.45 -1.99
C CYS A 143 6.65 7.46 -2.96
N SER A 144 7.07 8.73 -2.98
CA SER A 144 6.65 9.73 -3.97
C SER A 144 7.54 9.79 -5.21
N LEU A 145 8.75 9.18 -5.15
CA LEU A 145 9.70 9.18 -6.27
C LEU A 145 9.12 8.52 -7.53
N PRO A 146 9.53 8.90 -8.75
CA PRO A 146 9.05 8.23 -9.96
C PRO A 146 9.37 6.72 -9.92
N SER A 147 8.42 5.91 -10.38
CA SER A 147 8.68 4.48 -10.57
C SER A 147 9.67 4.29 -11.71
N GLN A 148 10.81 3.66 -11.46
CA GLN A 148 11.67 3.17 -12.54
C GLN A 148 11.03 1.90 -13.10
N VAL A 149 10.33 2.02 -14.22
CA VAL A 149 9.78 0.85 -14.93
C VAL A 149 10.98 0.04 -15.42
N GLN A 150 11.14 -1.17 -14.90
CA GLN A 150 12.20 -2.07 -15.35
C GLN A 150 11.98 -2.37 -16.85
N PRO A 151 13.02 -2.27 -17.70
CA PRO A 151 12.91 -2.44 -19.15
C PRO A 151 12.42 -3.84 -19.57
#